data_AF-A0A497NS84-F1
#
_entry.id   AF-A0A497NS84-F1
#
_cell.length_a   1.000
_cell.length_b   1.000
_cell.length_c   1.000
_cell.angle_alpha   90.00
_cell.angle_beta   90.00
_cell.angle_gamma   90.00
#
_symmetry.space_group_name_H-M   'P 1'
#
loop_
_entity.id
_entity.type
_entity.pdbx_description
1 polymer ?
#
loop_
_entity_poly.entity_id
_entity_poly.type
_entity_poly.pdbx_seq_one_letter_code
_entity_poly.pdbx_strand_id
1 'polypeptide(L)'
;MHNFTINKTGLEMFDVFRAYGLALAISGRYGKYRTSIQDVGYAFKINVPTRSLPTEIDQGLLEEKMEKWEDVFGTFRKREKTKHPKERLKEILEEDYEKILEIHQKPDFMPKFGNRLKDGMTLYQSIDNSASKGFREEKRGYTYSEGTQLKVDKYSWAIACLGAAFFGKWFRSFQGKNSIKISLIPNPLKVLLISHRDLHFKLGDLDKKICKISGTTIIAHYTLKLIRFLATKSFHVKYDSVVFNV
;
A
#
# COMPACT_ATOMS: atom_id res chain seq x y z
N MET A 1 15.34 11.44 -17.22
CA MET A 1 14.50 11.71 -16.05
C MET A 1 13.12 11.22 -16.42
N HIS A 2 12.55 10.36 -15.59
CA HIS A 2 11.22 9.80 -15.78
C HIS A 2 10.31 10.29 -14.66
N ASN A 3 9.07 10.63 -15.02
CA ASN A 3 8.06 11.11 -14.10
C ASN A 3 6.83 10.22 -14.20
N PHE A 4 6.33 9.77 -13.05
CA PHE A 4 5.11 8.99 -12.95
C PHE A 4 4.10 9.74 -12.08
N THR A 5 2.82 9.46 -12.31
CA THR A 5 1.71 10.10 -11.60
C THR A 5 0.81 9.03 -11.01
N ILE A 6 0.56 9.11 -9.70
CA ILE A 6 -0.51 8.39 -9.01
C ILE A 6 -1.60 9.41 -8.70
N ASN A 7 -2.63 9.49 -9.54
CA ASN A 7 -3.79 10.34 -9.27
C ASN A 7 -4.55 9.81 -8.05
N LYS A 8 -4.94 10.72 -7.15
CA LYS A 8 -5.69 10.36 -5.95
C LYS A 8 -7.14 10.04 -6.30
N THR A 9 -7.64 8.93 -5.76
CA THR A 9 -8.99 8.42 -5.98
C THR A 9 -9.94 8.84 -4.87
N GLY A 10 -9.41 9.43 -3.79
CA GLY A 10 -10.16 9.67 -2.55
C GLY A 10 -10.12 8.48 -1.59
N LEU A 11 -9.52 7.35 -1.99
CA LEU A 11 -9.22 6.22 -1.14
C LEU A 11 -7.80 6.39 -0.58
N GLU A 12 -7.67 7.11 0.54
CA GLU A 12 -6.39 7.63 1.02
C GLU A 12 -5.32 6.55 1.23
N MET A 13 -5.66 5.44 1.89
CA MET A 13 -4.68 4.37 2.10
C MET A 13 -4.32 3.68 0.80
N PHE A 14 -5.31 3.41 -0.06
CA PHE A 14 -5.07 2.84 -1.37
C PHE A 14 -4.12 3.73 -2.20
N ASP A 15 -4.36 5.03 -2.23
CA ASP A 15 -3.55 6.00 -2.98
C ASP A 15 -2.10 6.07 -2.45
N VAL A 16 -1.93 6.11 -1.13
CA VAL A 16 -0.61 6.12 -0.49
C VAL A 16 0.15 4.82 -0.77
N PHE A 17 -0.52 3.66 -0.65
CA PHE A 17 0.11 2.38 -0.97
C PHE A 17 0.49 2.27 -2.45
N ARG A 18 -0.33 2.77 -3.38
CA ARG A 18 0.04 2.81 -4.80
C ARG A 18 1.30 3.65 -5.04
N ALA A 19 1.40 4.82 -4.39
CA ALA A 19 2.56 5.70 -4.51
C ALA A 19 3.85 5.02 -4.02
N TYR A 20 3.83 4.44 -2.82
CA TYR A 20 4.99 3.72 -2.30
C TYR A 20 5.29 2.45 -3.09
N GLY A 21 4.26 1.72 -3.51
CA GLY A 21 4.39 0.48 -4.28
C GLY A 21 5.02 0.70 -5.64
N LEU A 22 4.56 1.68 -6.42
CA LEU A 22 5.17 2.02 -7.71
C LEU A 22 6.61 2.52 -7.53
N ALA A 23 6.84 3.39 -6.55
CA ALA A 23 8.19 3.87 -6.25
C ALA A 23 9.14 2.71 -5.89
N LEU A 24 8.66 1.71 -5.14
CA LEU A 24 9.43 0.53 -4.76
C LEU A 24 9.66 -0.42 -5.92
N ALA A 25 8.64 -0.66 -6.75
CA ALA A 25 8.75 -1.48 -7.93
C ALA A 25 9.89 -0.98 -8.84
N ILE A 26 9.95 0.34 -9.05
CA ILE A 26 11.03 0.97 -9.81
C ILE A 26 12.36 0.92 -9.05
N SER A 27 12.37 1.22 -7.75
CA SER A 27 13.59 1.34 -6.96
C SER A 27 14.31 0.00 -6.74
N GLY A 28 13.56 -1.10 -6.70
CA GLY A 28 14.05 -2.43 -6.34
C GLY A 28 14.33 -2.59 -4.85
N ARG A 29 14.63 -3.83 -4.44
CA ARG A 29 14.85 -4.22 -3.04
C ARG A 29 16.02 -3.50 -2.41
N TYR A 30 17.07 -3.15 -3.15
CA TYR A 30 18.23 -2.44 -2.58
C TYR A 30 18.34 -0.98 -3.01
N GLY A 31 17.30 -0.43 -3.64
CA GLY A 31 17.29 0.96 -4.06
C GLY A 31 18.24 1.25 -5.22
N LYS A 32 18.40 0.29 -6.14
CA LYS A 32 19.22 0.42 -7.36
C LYS A 32 18.86 1.66 -8.16
N TYR A 33 17.56 1.96 -8.25
CA TYR A 33 17.07 3.20 -8.85
C TYR A 33 16.61 4.16 -7.76
N ARG A 34 17.14 5.38 -7.79
CA ARG A 34 16.74 6.44 -6.88
C ARG A 34 15.33 6.91 -7.26
N THR A 35 14.39 6.82 -6.33
CA THR A 35 13.01 7.30 -6.54
C THR A 35 12.63 8.27 -5.43
N SER A 36 11.92 9.34 -5.78
CA SER A 36 11.31 10.25 -4.79
C SER A 36 9.82 10.41 -5.07
N ILE A 37 9.04 10.52 -3.99
CA ILE A 37 7.60 10.74 -4.01
C ILE A 37 7.34 12.16 -3.52
N GLN A 38 6.47 12.89 -4.21
CA GLN A 38 6.00 14.21 -3.79
C GLN A 38 4.49 14.29 -3.91
N ASP A 39 3.82 14.66 -2.82
CA ASP A 39 2.41 15.02 -2.85
C ASP A 39 2.27 16.44 -3.44
N VAL A 40 1.44 16.57 -4.47
CA VAL A 40 1.10 17.85 -5.12
C VAL A 40 -0.37 18.21 -4.96
N GLY A 41 -1.03 17.66 -3.93
CA GLY A 41 -2.44 17.87 -3.62
C GLY A 41 -3.33 16.83 -4.30
N TYR A 42 -3.46 16.89 -5.63
CA TYR A 42 -4.36 16.03 -6.42
C TYR A 42 -3.75 14.68 -6.84
N ALA A 43 -2.42 14.54 -6.73
CA ALA A 43 -1.69 13.34 -7.13
C ALA A 43 -0.38 13.20 -6.34
N PHE A 44 0.19 12.01 -6.34
CA PHE A 44 1.59 11.79 -6.00
C PHE A 44 2.44 11.76 -7.27
N LYS A 45 3.46 12.60 -7.33
CA LYS A 45 4.48 12.59 -8.40
C LYS A 45 5.66 11.74 -7.95
N ILE A 46 6.02 10.75 -8.77
CA ILE A 46 7.19 9.92 -8.55
C ILE A 46 8.26 10.32 -9.55
N ASN A 47 9.39 10.82 -9.06
CA ASN A 47 10.50 11.28 -9.88
C ASN A 47 11.62 10.25 -9.85
N VAL A 48 12.16 9.96 -11.03
CA VAL A 48 13.30 9.05 -11.22
C VAL A 48 14.36 9.82 -12.01
N PRO A 49 15.46 10.26 -11.37
CA PRO A 49 16.44 11.15 -12.00
C PRO A 49 17.34 10.43 -13.03
N THR A 50 17.11 9.15 -13.30
CA THR A 50 17.88 8.36 -14.29
C THR A 50 17.30 8.47 -15.70
N ARG A 51 18.10 8.10 -16.70
CA ARG A 51 17.65 7.98 -18.11
C ARG A 51 17.07 6.60 -18.43
N SER A 52 17.57 5.55 -17.78
CA SER A 52 17.04 4.20 -17.91
C SER A 52 16.08 3.88 -16.77
N LEU A 53 15.06 3.08 -17.10
CA LEU A 53 14.17 2.41 -16.17
C LEU A 53 14.55 0.92 -16.09
N PRO A 54 14.22 0.23 -14.99
CA PRO A 54 14.24 -1.23 -14.99
C PRO A 54 13.28 -1.78 -16.05
N THR A 55 13.71 -2.83 -16.74
CA THR A 55 12.89 -3.59 -17.71
C THR A 55 12.11 -4.72 -17.04
N GLU A 56 12.54 -5.14 -15.85
CA GLU A 56 11.92 -6.19 -15.07
C GLU A 56 11.83 -5.77 -13.60
N ILE A 57 10.89 -6.36 -12.87
CA ILE A 57 10.79 -6.15 -11.43
C ILE A 57 11.89 -6.94 -10.71
N ASP A 58 12.41 -6.36 -9.63
CA ASP A 58 13.36 -7.03 -8.75
C ASP A 58 12.72 -8.26 -8.09
N GLN A 59 13.16 -9.45 -8.49
CA GLN A 59 12.68 -10.74 -7.99
C GLN A 59 12.79 -10.87 -6.46
N GLY A 60 13.79 -10.20 -5.85
CA GLY A 60 13.94 -10.17 -4.41
C GLY A 60 12.77 -9.50 -3.67
N LEU A 61 11.94 -8.70 -4.35
CA LEU A 61 10.70 -8.17 -3.78
C LEU A 61 9.58 -9.22 -3.72
N LEU A 62 9.57 -10.17 -4.67
CA LEU A 62 8.53 -11.18 -4.83
C LEU A 62 8.77 -12.42 -3.94
N GLU A 63 10.05 -12.71 -3.67
CA GLU A 63 10.51 -13.80 -2.81
C GLU A 63 10.38 -13.52 -1.29
N GLU A 64 9.96 -12.31 -0.93
CA GLU A 64 9.84 -11.91 0.48
C GLU A 64 8.84 -12.78 1.26
N LYS A 65 9.13 -13.00 2.56
CA LYS A 65 8.41 -13.92 3.47
C LYS A 65 6.89 -13.74 3.44
N MET A 66 6.17 -14.87 3.55
CA MET A 66 4.70 -14.95 3.50
C MET A 66 3.99 -14.08 4.55
N GLU A 67 4.58 -13.88 5.74
CA GLU A 67 3.98 -13.12 6.85
C GLU A 67 3.51 -11.71 6.43
N LYS A 68 4.29 -10.99 5.62
CA LYS A 68 3.92 -9.66 5.12
C LYS A 68 2.67 -9.68 4.24
N TRP A 69 2.48 -10.77 3.50
CA TRP A 69 1.39 -10.95 2.55
C TRP A 69 0.12 -11.44 3.23
N GLU A 70 0.24 -12.21 4.33
CA GLU A 70 -0.89 -12.56 5.18
C GLU A 70 -1.56 -11.31 5.75
N ASP A 71 -0.78 -10.26 6.04
CA ASP A 71 -1.38 -9.05 6.55
C ASP A 71 -2.17 -8.27 5.50
N VAL A 72 -1.68 -8.25 4.25
CA VAL A 72 -2.39 -7.64 3.11
C VAL A 72 -3.61 -8.47 2.70
N PHE A 73 -3.50 -9.78 2.66
CA PHE A 73 -4.56 -10.68 2.17
C PHE A 73 -5.29 -11.43 3.29
N GLY A 74 -5.29 -10.92 4.52
CA GLY A 74 -5.75 -11.68 5.70
C GLY A 74 -7.22 -12.11 5.69
N THR A 75 -8.06 -11.52 4.83
CA THR A 75 -9.45 -11.93 4.63
C THR A 75 -9.63 -12.95 3.50
N PHE A 76 -8.56 -13.28 2.76
CA PHE A 76 -8.57 -14.32 1.74
C PHE A 76 -8.76 -15.68 2.42
N ARG A 77 -9.84 -16.37 2.07
CA ARG A 77 -10.06 -17.76 2.44
C ARG A 77 -9.84 -18.61 1.21
N LYS A 78 -8.84 -19.49 1.26
CA LYS A 78 -8.55 -20.43 0.17
C LYS A 78 -9.78 -21.30 -0.08
N ARG A 79 -10.35 -21.19 -1.27
CA ARG A 79 -11.37 -22.11 -1.79
C ARG A 79 -10.69 -23.08 -2.74
N GLU A 80 -11.27 -24.25 -2.96
CA GLU A 80 -10.76 -25.22 -3.93
C GLU A 80 -10.50 -24.53 -5.29
N LYS A 81 -9.34 -24.84 -5.90
CA LYS A 81 -8.90 -24.33 -7.22
C LYS A 81 -8.61 -22.82 -7.32
N THR A 82 -8.66 -22.05 -6.23
CA THR A 82 -8.33 -20.61 -6.27
C THR A 82 -6.86 -20.39 -5.95
N LYS A 83 -6.09 -19.84 -6.91
CA LYS A 83 -4.70 -19.37 -6.70
C LYS A 83 -4.65 -18.31 -5.60
N HIS A 84 -3.55 -18.27 -4.85
CA HIS A 84 -3.40 -17.26 -3.80
C HIS A 84 -3.23 -15.86 -4.44
N PRO A 85 -3.80 -14.78 -3.88
CA PRO A 85 -3.66 -13.43 -4.43
C PRO A 85 -2.20 -13.00 -4.63
N LYS A 86 -1.29 -13.46 -3.76
CA LYS A 86 0.17 -13.26 -3.92
C LYS A 86 0.71 -13.83 -5.24
N GLU A 87 0.27 -15.02 -5.64
CA GLU A 87 0.71 -15.64 -6.90
C GLU A 87 0.22 -14.81 -8.08
N ARG A 88 -1.04 -14.34 -8.03
CA ARG A 88 -1.60 -13.48 -9.06
C ARG A 88 -0.88 -12.12 -9.14
N LEU A 89 -0.53 -11.55 -7.99
CA LEU A 89 0.30 -10.35 -7.91
C LEU A 89 1.65 -10.56 -8.57
N LYS A 90 2.29 -11.69 -8.30
CA LYS A 90 3.57 -12.08 -8.89
C LYS A 90 3.46 -12.13 -10.42
N GLU A 91 2.48 -12.86 -10.95
CA GLU A 91 2.20 -12.97 -12.39
C GLU A 91 2.04 -11.58 -13.03
N ILE A 92 1.22 -10.69 -12.45
CA ILE A 92 1.01 -9.34 -13.00
C ILE A 92 2.31 -8.52 -12.98
N LEU A 93 3.05 -8.57 -11.87
CA LEU A 93 4.28 -7.78 -11.72
C LEU A 93 5.42 -8.29 -12.61
N GLU A 94 5.41 -9.56 -13.02
CA GLU A 94 6.39 -10.14 -13.93
C GLU A 94 6.00 -9.97 -15.40
N GLU A 95 4.76 -10.32 -15.75
CA GLU A 95 4.29 -10.34 -17.15
C GLU A 95 3.91 -8.95 -17.68
N ASP A 96 3.37 -8.07 -16.82
CA ASP A 96 2.86 -6.77 -17.23
C ASP A 96 3.73 -5.59 -16.70
N TYR A 97 4.97 -5.83 -16.25
CA TYR A 97 5.78 -4.80 -15.59
C TYR A 97 5.93 -3.52 -16.41
N GLU A 98 6.36 -3.65 -17.66
CA GLU A 98 6.54 -2.51 -18.57
C GLU A 98 5.23 -1.75 -18.77
N LYS A 99 4.11 -2.47 -18.85
CA LYS A 99 2.79 -1.87 -19.01
C LYS A 99 2.35 -1.11 -17.75
N ILE A 100 2.68 -1.60 -16.55
CA ILE A 100 2.47 -0.86 -15.30
C ILE A 100 3.25 0.46 -15.33
N LEU A 101 4.49 0.45 -15.81
CA LEU A 101 5.28 1.68 -15.95
C LEU A 101 4.65 2.62 -16.99
N GLU A 102 4.30 2.12 -18.17
CA GLU A 102 3.73 2.90 -19.27
C GLU A 102 2.44 3.62 -18.85
N ILE A 103 1.49 2.92 -18.22
CA ILE A 103 0.21 3.54 -17.84
C ILE A 103 0.40 4.62 -16.77
N HIS A 104 1.31 4.44 -15.81
CA HIS A 104 1.51 5.38 -14.72
C HIS A 104 2.40 6.57 -15.11
N GLN A 105 3.04 6.52 -16.29
CA GLN A 105 3.62 7.71 -16.92
C GLN A 105 2.55 8.64 -17.48
N LYS A 106 1.38 8.11 -17.86
CA LYS A 106 0.27 8.91 -18.39
C LYS A 106 -0.34 9.74 -17.25
N PRO A 107 -0.30 11.08 -17.33
CA PRO A 107 -0.71 11.95 -16.23
C PRO A 107 -2.22 11.90 -15.95
N ASP A 108 -3.02 11.46 -16.92
CA ASP A 108 -4.47 11.34 -16.88
C ASP A 108 -4.95 9.93 -16.47
N PHE A 109 -4.03 8.98 -16.22
CA PHE A 109 -4.41 7.64 -15.79
C PHE A 109 -5.13 7.68 -14.43
N MET A 110 -6.36 7.17 -14.41
CA MET A 110 -7.15 6.98 -13.20
C MET A 110 -7.51 5.50 -13.06
N PRO A 111 -7.34 4.91 -11.86
CA PRO A 111 -7.80 3.55 -11.60
C PRO A 111 -9.28 3.40 -11.90
N LYS A 112 -9.65 2.30 -12.54
CA LYS A 112 -11.05 1.98 -12.79
C LYS A 112 -11.58 1.17 -11.62
N PHE A 113 -12.72 1.58 -11.08
CA PHE A 113 -13.43 0.85 -10.03
C PHE A 113 -14.75 0.30 -10.56
N GLY A 114 -15.18 -0.83 -10.00
CA GLY A 114 -16.52 -1.36 -10.22
C GLY A 114 -16.58 -2.86 -10.31
N ASN A 115 -17.79 -3.40 -10.25
CA ASN A 115 -17.99 -4.85 -10.12
C ASN A 115 -17.79 -5.61 -11.45
N ARG A 116 -17.91 -4.90 -12.58
CA ARG A 116 -17.85 -5.44 -13.95
C ARG A 116 -16.58 -5.03 -14.69
N LEU A 117 -15.43 -5.22 -14.04
CA LEU A 117 -14.12 -5.05 -14.67
C LEU A 117 -13.64 -6.40 -15.21
N LYS A 118 -13.33 -6.49 -16.51
CA LYS A 118 -12.87 -7.72 -17.19
C LYS A 118 -11.70 -8.37 -16.44
N ASP A 119 -10.72 -7.57 -16.05
CA ASP A 119 -9.54 -7.98 -15.27
C ASP A 119 -9.51 -7.31 -13.89
N GLY A 120 -10.69 -7.09 -13.29
CA GLY A 120 -10.79 -6.45 -11.99
C GLY A 120 -10.31 -7.35 -10.85
N MET A 121 -9.45 -6.81 -9.99
CA MET A 121 -8.98 -7.45 -8.77
C MET A 121 -9.73 -6.91 -7.57
N THR A 122 -10.09 -7.79 -6.62
CA THR A 122 -10.77 -7.40 -5.38
C THR A 122 -9.88 -6.46 -4.58
N LEU A 123 -10.40 -5.27 -4.24
CA LEU A 123 -9.77 -4.37 -3.29
C LEU A 123 -10.06 -4.88 -1.87
N TYR A 124 -9.01 -5.23 -1.13
CA TYR A 124 -9.13 -5.79 0.21
C TYR A 124 -9.38 -4.68 1.23
N GLN A 125 -10.22 -4.96 2.23
CA GLN A 125 -10.50 -4.03 3.32
C GLN A 125 -9.23 -3.64 4.09
N SER A 126 -8.26 -4.55 4.18
CA SER A 126 -6.93 -4.30 4.76
C SER A 126 -6.14 -3.20 4.04
N ILE A 127 -6.37 -3.02 2.72
CA ILE A 127 -5.75 -1.97 1.91
C ILE A 127 -6.51 -0.65 2.07
N ASP A 128 -7.85 -0.70 2.12
CA ASP A 128 -8.67 0.48 2.37
C ASP A 128 -10.06 0.11 2.93
N ASN A 129 -10.45 0.66 4.09
CA ASN A 129 -11.73 0.35 4.73
C ASN A 129 -12.94 0.76 3.90
N SER A 130 -12.83 1.74 3.00
CA SER A 130 -13.92 2.09 2.08
C SER A 130 -14.32 0.93 1.16
N ALA A 131 -13.44 -0.06 0.94
CA ALA A 131 -13.76 -1.27 0.20
C ALA A 131 -14.81 -2.13 0.94
N SER A 132 -14.96 -1.92 2.25
CA SER A 132 -15.93 -2.62 3.10
C SER A 132 -17.36 -2.39 2.64
N LYS A 133 -18.12 -3.48 2.58
CA LYS A 133 -19.52 -3.47 2.15
C LYS A 133 -20.37 -2.50 3.00
N GLY A 134 -20.17 -2.49 4.32
CA GLY A 134 -20.95 -1.67 5.25
C GLY A 134 -20.72 -0.15 5.13
N PHE A 135 -19.66 0.29 4.46
CA PHE A 135 -19.41 1.71 4.20
C PHE A 135 -19.99 2.17 2.85
N ARG A 136 -20.20 1.26 1.89
CA ARG A 136 -20.64 1.60 0.52
C ARG A 136 -22.14 1.43 0.27
N GLU A 137 -22.78 0.50 0.97
CA GLU A 137 -24.19 0.16 0.75
C GLU A 137 -24.96 0.27 2.09
N GLU A 138 -26.00 1.10 2.13
CA GLU A 138 -26.92 1.17 3.28
C GLU A 138 -27.67 -0.17 3.39
N LYS A 139 -27.53 -0.88 4.51
CA LYS A 139 -28.25 -2.13 4.74
C LYS A 139 -29.73 -1.85 5.02
N ARG A 140 -30.54 -1.65 3.98
CA ARG A 140 -32.00 -1.62 4.10
C ARG A 140 -32.59 -2.99 3.82
N GLY A 141 -33.07 -3.67 4.86
CA GLY A 141 -33.90 -4.88 4.75
C GLY A 141 -33.53 -6.04 5.69
N TYR A 142 -34.50 -6.92 5.94
CA TYR A 142 -34.38 -8.14 6.76
C TYR A 142 -33.66 -9.30 6.06
N THR A 143 -33.32 -9.14 4.77
CA THR A 143 -32.64 -10.18 3.97
C THR A 143 -31.18 -9.81 3.81
N TYR A 144 -30.28 -10.63 4.34
CA TYR A 144 -28.84 -10.49 4.16
C TYR A 144 -28.49 -10.71 2.68
N SER A 145 -28.35 -9.65 1.90
CA SER A 145 -27.67 -9.72 0.60
C SER A 145 -26.19 -9.47 0.82
N GLU A 146 -25.33 -10.43 0.47
CA GLU A 146 -23.89 -10.18 0.41
C GLU A 146 -23.61 -9.17 -0.71
N GLY A 147 -23.53 -7.88 -0.35
CA GLY A 147 -23.14 -6.83 -1.29
C GLY A 147 -21.87 -7.15 -2.10
N THR A 148 -21.68 -6.46 -3.20
CA THR A 148 -20.61 -6.79 -4.16
C THR A 148 -19.23 -6.32 -3.68
N GLN A 149 -18.19 -7.16 -3.86
CA GLN A 149 -16.82 -6.75 -3.58
C GLN A 149 -16.38 -5.66 -4.55
N LEU A 150 -15.83 -4.55 -4.03
CA LEU A 150 -15.25 -3.51 -4.87
C LEU A 150 -14.04 -4.10 -5.60
N LYS A 151 -14.04 -4.02 -6.93
CA LYS A 151 -12.86 -4.34 -7.73
C LYS A 151 -12.23 -3.08 -8.27
N VAL A 152 -10.93 -3.16 -8.48
CA VAL A 152 -10.09 -2.14 -9.10
C VAL A 152 -9.27 -2.78 -10.22
N ASP A 153 -8.79 -2.01 -11.19
CA ASP A 153 -7.93 -2.53 -12.25
C ASP A 153 -6.68 -3.24 -11.69
N LYS A 154 -6.25 -4.30 -12.40
CA LYS A 154 -5.16 -5.17 -11.93
C LYS A 154 -3.82 -4.46 -11.72
N TYR A 155 -3.55 -3.37 -12.44
CA TYR A 155 -2.26 -2.68 -12.38
C TYR A 155 -2.17 -1.80 -11.14
N SER A 156 -3.21 -0.99 -10.89
CA SER A 156 -3.35 -0.20 -9.66
C SER A 156 -3.42 -1.09 -8.43
N TRP A 157 -4.12 -2.23 -8.54
CA TRP A 157 -4.17 -3.25 -7.49
C TRP A 157 -2.78 -3.79 -7.16
N ALA A 158 -2.00 -4.16 -8.19
CA ALA A 158 -0.71 -4.80 -8.00
C ALA A 158 0.27 -3.89 -7.22
N ILE A 159 0.40 -2.63 -7.65
CA ILE A 159 1.26 -1.68 -6.96
C ILE A 159 0.73 -1.33 -5.56
N ALA A 160 -0.59 -1.27 -5.34
CA ALA A 160 -1.14 -1.06 -4.00
C ALA A 160 -0.79 -2.22 -3.05
N CYS A 161 -0.94 -3.46 -3.50
CA CYS A 161 -0.57 -4.64 -2.71
C CYS A 161 0.93 -4.64 -2.37
N LEU A 162 1.79 -4.28 -3.33
CA LEU A 162 3.22 -4.17 -3.11
C LEU A 162 3.56 -3.09 -2.07
N GLY A 163 2.94 -1.91 -2.17
CA GLY A 163 3.11 -0.84 -1.18
C GLY A 163 2.65 -1.25 0.21
N ALA A 164 1.47 -1.89 0.30
CA ALA A 164 0.91 -2.37 1.55
C ALA A 164 1.80 -3.41 2.25
N ALA A 165 2.39 -4.33 1.50
CA ALA A 165 3.26 -5.37 2.04
C ALA A 165 4.58 -4.82 2.60
N PHE A 166 5.13 -3.77 1.99
CA PHE A 166 6.47 -3.25 2.33
C PHE A 166 6.46 -2.02 3.25
N PHE A 167 5.40 -1.22 3.20
CA PHE A 167 5.30 0.06 3.93
C PHE A 167 4.09 0.16 4.85
N GLY A 168 3.17 -0.80 4.79
CA GLY A 168 2.12 -0.92 5.80
C GLY A 168 2.71 -1.40 7.13
N LYS A 169 2.41 -0.68 8.22
CA LYS A 169 2.69 -1.12 9.58
C LYS A 169 1.44 -1.73 10.20
N TRP A 170 1.52 -3.03 10.46
CA TRP A 170 0.38 -3.83 10.91
C TRP A 170 0.47 -4.11 12.40
N PHE A 171 -0.59 -3.78 13.13
CA PHE A 171 -0.72 -4.03 14.55
C PHE A 171 -1.97 -4.87 14.81
N ARG A 172 -1.88 -5.76 15.80
CA ARG A 172 -3.05 -6.45 16.35
C ARG A 172 -3.23 -5.97 17.79
N SER A 173 -4.38 -5.38 18.07
CA SER A 173 -4.83 -4.99 19.40
C SER A 173 -5.73 -6.09 19.96
N PHE A 174 -5.58 -6.41 21.25
CA PHE A 174 -6.23 -7.52 21.95
C PHE A 174 -5.83 -8.93 21.47
N GLN A 175 -5.75 -9.90 22.40
CA GLN A 175 -5.63 -11.32 22.08
C GLN A 175 -7.02 -11.98 22.14
N GLY A 176 -7.34 -12.84 21.16
CA GLY A 176 -8.60 -13.60 21.13
C GLY A 176 -9.59 -13.18 20.04
N LYS A 177 -10.86 -13.54 20.20
CA LYS A 177 -11.93 -13.38 19.18
C LYS A 177 -12.25 -11.93 18.78
N ASN A 178 -11.84 -10.95 19.59
CA ASN A 178 -12.09 -9.53 19.37
C ASN A 178 -10.82 -8.77 18.94
N SER A 179 -9.87 -9.44 18.29
CA SER A 179 -8.63 -8.78 17.86
C SER A 179 -8.94 -7.73 16.80
N ILE A 180 -8.58 -6.47 17.06
CA ILE A 180 -8.65 -5.38 16.09
C ILE A 180 -7.32 -5.35 15.34
N LYS A 181 -7.37 -5.24 14.01
CA LYS A 181 -6.19 -5.15 13.18
C LYS A 181 -6.06 -3.76 12.59
N ILE A 182 -4.93 -3.12 12.83
CA ILE A 182 -4.70 -1.74 12.42
C ILE A 182 -3.54 -1.70 11.44
N SER A 183 -3.72 -1.03 10.32
CA SER A 183 -2.65 -0.67 9.39
C SER A 183 -2.36 0.81 9.49
N LEU A 184 -1.08 1.19 9.55
CA LEU A 184 -0.62 2.57 9.55
C LEU A 184 0.38 2.80 8.41
N ILE A 185 0.32 3.95 7.76
CA ILE A 185 1.34 4.40 6.81
C ILE A 185 1.46 5.93 6.78
N PRO A 186 2.68 6.51 6.79
CA PRO A 186 2.85 7.96 6.65
C PRO A 186 2.54 8.46 5.22
N ASN A 187 1.67 9.46 5.08
CA ASN A 187 1.37 10.13 3.81
C ASN A 187 2.60 10.93 3.32
N PRO A 188 3.19 10.61 2.14
CA PRO A 188 4.44 11.23 1.70
C PRO A 188 4.23 12.63 1.11
N LEU A 189 4.50 13.69 1.89
CA LEU A 189 4.54 15.06 1.36
C LEU A 189 5.72 15.25 0.40
N LYS A 190 6.93 14.86 0.83
CA LYS A 190 8.14 14.84 -0.02
C LYS A 190 9.15 13.85 0.54
N VAL A 191 9.31 12.72 -0.11
CA VAL A 191 10.04 11.57 0.42
C VAL A 191 11.03 11.03 -0.60
N LEU A 192 12.29 10.89 -0.22
CA LEU A 192 13.23 10.02 -0.90
C LEU A 192 13.00 8.57 -0.44
N LEU A 193 12.66 7.65 -1.35
CA LEU A 193 12.18 6.33 -0.98
C LEU A 193 13.19 5.54 -0.14
N ILE A 194 14.47 5.57 -0.51
CA ILE A 194 15.52 4.87 0.25
C ILE A 194 15.61 5.38 1.70
N SER A 195 15.48 6.70 1.91
CA SER A 195 15.48 7.28 3.26
C SER A 195 14.25 6.86 4.06
N HIS A 196 13.07 6.79 3.43
CA HIS A 196 11.86 6.30 4.09
C HIS A 196 11.98 4.82 4.45
N ARG A 197 12.55 3.99 3.58
CA ARG A 197 12.79 2.57 3.85
C ARG A 197 13.69 2.36 5.05
N ASP A 198 14.81 3.06 5.12
CA ASP A 198 15.73 3.00 6.27
C ASP A 198 15.03 3.37 7.57
N LEU A 199 14.18 4.40 7.53
CA LEU A 199 13.38 4.81 8.66
C LEU A 199 12.32 3.75 9.03
N HIS A 200 11.65 3.16 8.04
CA HIS A 200 10.61 2.14 8.23
C HIS A 200 11.16 0.84 8.84
N PHE A 201 12.36 0.43 8.42
CA PHE A 201 13.08 -0.70 9.02
C PHE A 201 13.43 -0.42 10.49
N LYS A 202 14.03 0.74 10.78
CA LYS A 202 14.38 1.14 12.17
C LYS A 202 13.16 1.27 13.09
N LEU A 203 12.03 1.73 12.55
CA LEU A 203 10.76 1.74 13.30
C LEU A 203 10.30 0.31 13.61
N GLY A 204 10.51 -0.64 12.70
CA GLY A 204 10.20 -2.06 12.88
C GLY A 204 10.78 -2.67 14.14
N ASP A 205 12.05 -2.37 14.43
CA ASP A 205 12.74 -2.89 15.61
C ASP A 205 12.14 -2.36 16.93
N LEU A 206 11.46 -1.22 16.88
CA LEU A 206 10.88 -0.55 18.04
C LEU A 206 9.38 -0.76 18.22
N ASP A 207 8.74 -1.47 17.28
CA ASP A 207 7.32 -1.87 17.37
C ASP A 207 7.05 -2.72 18.64
N LYS A 208 8.09 -3.34 19.20
CA LYS A 208 8.05 -4.07 20.48
C LYS A 208 7.70 -3.20 21.69
N LYS A 209 7.84 -1.87 21.58
CA LYS A 209 7.54 -0.90 22.66
C LYS A 209 6.29 -0.06 22.37
N ILE A 210 5.40 -0.50 21.48
CA ILE A 210 4.11 0.18 21.23
C ILE A 210 3.07 -0.43 22.18
N CYS A 211 2.32 0.42 22.88
CA CYS A 211 1.22 -0.03 23.71
C CYS A 211 0.03 -0.37 22.81
N LYS A 212 -0.42 -1.63 22.87
CA LYS A 212 -1.43 -2.20 21.96
C LYS A 212 -2.82 -2.35 22.61
N ILE A 213 -3.05 -1.63 23.71
CA ILE A 213 -4.30 -1.71 24.50
C ILE A 213 -5.50 -1.17 23.69
N SER A 214 -5.30 -0.18 22.84
CA SER A 214 -6.35 0.35 21.96
C SER A 214 -5.77 0.85 20.64
N GLY A 215 -6.62 1.03 19.63
CA GLY A 215 -6.18 1.60 18.36
C GLY A 215 -5.66 3.03 18.47
N THR A 216 -6.32 3.87 19.27
CA THR A 216 -5.87 5.24 19.56
C THR A 216 -4.49 5.25 20.19
N THR A 217 -4.22 4.33 21.12
CA THR A 217 -2.89 4.22 21.76
C THR A 217 -1.82 3.81 20.75
N ILE A 218 -2.13 2.86 19.86
CA ILE A 218 -1.22 2.42 18.80
C ILE A 218 -0.86 3.59 17.88
N ILE A 219 -1.87 4.32 17.39
CA ILE A 219 -1.68 5.48 16.51
C ILE A 219 -0.83 6.55 17.20
N ALA A 220 -1.17 6.93 18.43
CA ALA A 220 -0.42 7.94 19.18
C ALA A 220 1.05 7.54 19.40
N HIS A 221 1.31 6.30 19.83
CA HIS A 221 2.66 5.81 20.06
C HIS A 221 3.48 5.74 18.77
N TYR A 222 2.87 5.27 17.68
CA TYR A 222 3.52 5.21 16.38
C TYR A 222 3.91 6.60 15.89
N THR A 223 2.97 7.55 15.91
CA THR A 223 3.20 8.94 15.49
C THR A 223 4.29 9.63 16.32
N LEU A 224 4.25 9.50 17.65
CA LEU A 224 5.29 10.08 18.52
C LEU A 224 6.68 9.50 18.23
N LYS A 225 6.77 8.20 17.99
CA LYS A 225 8.04 7.56 17.61
C LYS A 225 8.53 8.06 16.27
N LEU A 226 7.66 8.12 15.27
CA LEU A 226 7.97 8.64 13.94
C LEU A 226 8.54 10.06 14.03
N ILE A 227 7.88 10.96 14.76
CA ILE A 227 8.33 12.34 14.97
C ILE A 227 9.71 12.38 15.63
N ARG A 228 9.92 11.59 16.70
CA ARG A 228 11.22 11.52 17.37
C ARG A 228 12.35 11.06 16.44
N PHE A 229 12.08 10.12 15.54
CA PHE A 229 13.06 9.69 14.54
C PHE A 229 13.38 10.80 13.54
N LEU A 230 12.36 11.52 13.09
CA LEU A 230 12.56 12.64 12.16
C LEU A 230 13.32 13.80 12.82
N ALA A 231 13.12 14.03 14.11
CA ALA A 231 13.80 15.09 14.84
C ALA A 231 15.29 14.80 15.09
N THR A 232 15.70 13.53 15.14
CA THR A 232 17.06 13.13 15.51
C THR A 232 18.02 13.00 14.33
N LYS A 233 17.53 13.01 13.08
CA LYS A 233 18.37 12.87 11.88
C LYS A 233 17.82 13.69 10.71
N SER A 234 18.73 14.18 9.86
CA SER A 234 18.39 14.77 8.57
C SER A 234 17.97 13.69 7.55
N PHE A 235 16.78 13.12 7.73
CA PHE A 235 16.17 12.30 6.69
C PHE A 235 15.63 13.20 5.57
N HIS A 236 15.84 12.80 4.32
CA HIS A 236 15.21 13.46 3.16
C HIS A 236 13.74 13.03 3.01
N VAL A 237 12.98 13.16 4.09
CA VAL A 237 11.58 12.77 4.17
C VAL A 237 10.79 13.86 4.87
N LYS A 238 9.64 14.19 4.30
CA LYS A 238 8.61 15.04 4.88
C LYS A 238 7.29 14.30 4.69
N TYR A 239 6.55 14.14 5.76
CA TYR A 239 5.20 13.59 5.73
C TYR A 239 4.20 14.69 6.00
N ASP A 240 3.00 14.51 5.50
CA ASP A 240 1.86 15.38 5.78
C ASP A 240 1.11 14.87 7.03
N SER A 241 0.70 13.61 7.00
CA SER A 241 -0.12 12.97 8.03
C SER A 241 0.21 11.47 8.15
N VAL A 242 -0.36 10.81 9.16
CA VAL A 242 -0.36 9.34 9.26
C VAL A 242 -1.75 8.86 8.89
N VAL A 243 -1.84 8.06 7.81
CA VAL A 243 -3.09 7.45 7.37
C VAL A 243 -3.22 6.08 8.01
N PHE A 244 -4.44 5.69 8.37
CA PHE A 244 -4.69 4.45 9.08
C PHE A 244 -5.99 3.77 8.69
N ASN A 245 -6.05 2.49 9.02
CA ASN A 245 -7.17 1.62 8.73
C ASN A 245 -7.34 0.63 9.89
N VAL A 246 -8.52 0.59 10.48
CA VAL A 246 -8.82 -0.09 11.77
C VAL A 246 -9.95 -1.09 11.57
#